data_AF-A0A7V3D4G3-F1
#
_entry.id   AF-A0A7V3D4G3-F1
#
_cell.length_a   1.000
_cell.length_b   1.000
_cell.length_c   1.000
_cell.angle_alpha   90.00
_cell.angle_beta   90.00
_cell.angle_gamma   90.00
#
_symmetry.space_group_name_H-M   'P 1'
#
loop_
_entity.id
_entity.type
_entity.pdbx_description
1 polymer ?
#
loop_
_entity_poly.entity_id
_entity_poly.type
_entity_poly.pdbx_seq_one_letter_code
_entity_poly.pdbx_strand_id
1 'polypeptide(L)'
;MRAVMGLLCLGLALPAGRTQEKVTSTEAHAEMFALPPAVVLTAQQQMALEALKKDYLPRLQEADRKIEKLLTTQRRQAWVKARDEALKAGKKGKEVNDAIEAALKLDDREKAIFRDYRGMIARLRAEITEKKLALLTEAQKKSLPK
;
A
#
# COMPACT_ATOMS: atom_id res chain seq x y z
N MET A 1 -38.42 -40.67 -8.21
CA MET A 1 -37.47 -40.68 -9.35
C MET A 1 -37.04 -39.27 -9.66
N ARG A 2 -35.79 -39.13 -10.09
CA ARG A 2 -35.05 -37.89 -10.36
C ARG A 2 -35.69 -37.02 -11.43
N ALA A 3 -35.59 -35.70 -11.27
CA ALA A 3 -35.21 -34.79 -12.36
C ALA A 3 -34.52 -33.55 -11.74
N VAL A 4 -33.18 -33.58 -11.81
CA VAL A 4 -32.28 -32.44 -11.60
C VAL A 4 -31.83 -32.02 -12.99
N MET A 5 -32.07 -30.79 -13.41
CA MET A 5 -31.38 -30.10 -14.52
C MET A 5 -32.09 -28.75 -14.70
N GLY A 6 -31.48 -27.59 -14.81
CA GLY A 6 -30.09 -27.18 -14.76
C GLY A 6 -30.15 -25.66 -14.91
N LEU A 7 -29.99 -24.94 -13.80
CA LEU A 7 -29.91 -23.48 -13.83
C LEU A 7 -28.48 -23.12 -14.25
N LEU A 8 -28.35 -22.79 -15.52
CA LEU A 8 -27.13 -22.41 -16.19
C LEU A 8 -26.52 -21.18 -15.47
N CYS A 9 -25.48 -21.41 -14.68
CA CYS A 9 -24.65 -20.35 -14.12
C CYS A 9 -24.01 -19.55 -15.27
N LEU A 10 -24.47 -18.31 -15.44
CA LEU A 10 -23.81 -17.32 -16.30
C LEU A 10 -22.48 -16.96 -15.64
N GLY A 11 -21.42 -17.67 -16.05
CA GLY A 11 -20.05 -17.38 -15.66
C GLY A 11 -19.63 -16.01 -16.19
N LEU A 12 -19.55 -15.02 -15.31
CA LEU A 12 -18.77 -13.81 -15.53
C LEU A 12 -17.30 -14.23 -15.66
N ALA A 13 -16.84 -14.32 -16.92
CA ALA A 13 -15.45 -14.44 -17.27
C ALA A 13 -14.70 -13.19 -16.74
N LEU A 14 -14.00 -13.35 -15.63
CA LEU A 14 -12.90 -12.46 -15.26
C LEU A 14 -11.87 -12.52 -16.40
N PRO A 15 -11.43 -11.38 -16.98
CA PRO A 15 -10.35 -11.41 -17.94
C PRO A 15 -9.08 -11.90 -17.23
N ALA A 16 -8.71 -13.15 -17.54
CA ALA A 16 -7.38 -13.67 -17.33
C ALA A 16 -6.43 -12.89 -18.25
N GLY A 17 -5.59 -12.03 -17.66
CA GLY A 17 -4.61 -11.27 -18.44
C GLY A 17 -4.34 -9.84 -17.96
N ARG A 18 -4.24 -9.58 -16.66
CA ARG A 18 -3.25 -8.59 -16.22
C ARG A 18 -1.96 -9.37 -16.00
N THR A 19 -1.07 -9.29 -16.99
CA THR A 19 0.36 -9.50 -16.77
C THR A 19 0.70 -8.69 -15.52
N GLN A 20 0.99 -9.35 -14.41
CA GLN A 20 1.52 -8.67 -13.24
C GLN A 20 2.93 -8.24 -13.63
N GLU A 21 3.03 -7.06 -14.26
CA GLU A 21 4.29 -6.34 -14.32
C GLU A 21 4.80 -6.29 -12.88
N LYS A 22 6.03 -6.75 -12.69
CA LYS A 22 6.65 -6.87 -11.39
C LYS A 22 6.90 -5.45 -10.89
N VAL A 23 5.89 -4.87 -10.23
CA VAL A 23 5.96 -3.52 -9.64
C VAL A 23 7.26 -3.48 -8.85
N THR A 24 8.18 -2.65 -9.31
CA THR A 24 9.48 -2.51 -8.67
C THR A 24 9.24 -1.95 -7.26
N SER A 25 10.05 -2.32 -6.27
CA SER A 25 9.88 -1.77 -4.91
C SER A 25 9.93 -0.23 -4.91
N THR A 26 10.62 0.37 -5.88
CA THR A 26 10.61 1.82 -6.14
C THR A 26 9.22 2.36 -6.51
N GLU A 27 8.48 1.69 -7.38
CA GLU A 27 7.12 2.06 -7.76
C GLU A 27 6.12 1.82 -6.62
N ALA A 28 6.32 0.76 -5.84
CA ALA A 28 5.45 0.42 -4.70
C ALA A 28 5.41 1.52 -3.62
N HIS A 29 6.49 2.29 -3.49
CA HIS A 29 6.60 3.38 -2.51
C HIS A 29 6.45 4.79 -3.10
N ALA A 30 6.32 4.91 -4.42
CA ALA A 30 6.25 6.22 -5.10
C ALA A 30 5.13 7.11 -4.55
N GLU A 31 3.98 6.51 -4.23
CA GLU A 31 2.82 7.17 -3.64
C GLU A 31 3.11 7.86 -2.29
N MET A 32 4.11 7.41 -1.52
CA MET A 32 4.49 8.07 -0.27
C MET A 32 5.08 9.47 -0.52
N PHE A 33 5.70 9.67 -1.69
CA PHE A 33 6.31 10.93 -2.09
C PHE A 33 5.39 11.81 -2.93
N ALA A 34 4.28 11.27 -3.43
CA ALA A 34 3.33 11.99 -4.27
C ALA A 34 2.68 13.17 -3.52
N LEU A 35 2.54 14.30 -4.20
CA LEU A 35 1.77 15.46 -3.73
C LEU A 35 0.50 15.58 -4.57
N PRO A 36 -0.58 16.19 -4.04
CA PRO A 36 -1.78 16.46 -4.84
C PRO A 36 -1.43 17.25 -6.11
N PRO A 37 -2.09 16.99 -7.25
CA PRO A 37 -1.81 17.69 -8.51
C PRO A 37 -1.93 19.22 -8.43
N ALA A 38 -2.72 19.74 -7.49
CA ALA A 38 -2.87 21.18 -7.23
C ALA A 38 -1.63 21.85 -6.60
N VAL A 39 -0.69 21.06 -6.09
CA VAL A 39 0.58 21.56 -5.52
C VAL A 39 1.64 21.59 -6.62
N VAL A 40 1.85 22.78 -7.19
CA VAL A 40 2.94 23.01 -8.17
C VAL A 40 4.22 23.32 -7.43
N LEU A 41 5.24 22.46 -7.56
CA LEU A 41 6.56 22.65 -6.95
C LEU A 41 7.46 23.56 -7.80
N THR A 42 8.30 24.36 -7.13
CA THR A 42 9.43 25.02 -7.80
C THR A 42 10.53 24.03 -8.12
N ALA A 43 11.48 24.40 -8.99
CA ALA A 43 12.64 23.56 -9.30
C ALA A 43 13.43 23.16 -8.04
N GLN A 44 13.63 24.09 -7.11
CA GLN A 44 14.32 23.83 -5.85
C GLN A 44 13.55 22.85 -4.95
N GLN A 45 12.22 22.98 -4.87
CA GLN A 45 11.39 22.04 -4.12
C GLN A 45 11.37 20.65 -4.75
N GLN A 46 11.36 20.57 -6.09
CA GLN A 46 11.48 19.30 -6.80
C GLN A 46 12.82 18.62 -6.51
N MET A 47 13.93 19.37 -6.56
CA MET A 47 15.25 18.84 -6.20
C MET A 47 15.29 18.32 -4.76
N ALA A 48 14.69 19.04 -3.82
CA ALA A 48 14.60 18.61 -2.43
C ALA A 48 13.72 17.36 -2.25
N LEU A 49 12.63 17.24 -3.01
CA LEU A 49 11.79 16.04 -3.02
C LEU A 49 12.54 14.83 -3.60
N GLU A 50 13.34 15.01 -4.65
CA GLU A 50 14.18 13.94 -5.20
C GLU A 50 15.29 13.51 -4.23
N ALA A 51 15.89 14.45 -3.48
CA ALA A 51 16.82 14.12 -2.40
C ALA A 51 16.13 13.30 -1.31
N LEU A 52 14.92 13.70 -0.90
CA LEU A 52 14.11 12.96 0.07
C LEU A 52 13.81 11.53 -0.40
N LYS A 53 13.49 11.33 -1.68
CA LYS A 53 13.31 10.00 -2.28
C LYS A 53 14.58 9.16 -2.17
N LYS A 54 15.74 9.72 -2.51
CA LYS A 54 17.04 9.01 -2.43
C LYS A 54 17.36 8.54 -1.02
N ASP A 55 17.01 9.34 -0.01
CA ASP A 55 17.27 9.00 1.40
C ASP A 55 16.32 7.92 1.94
N TYR A 56 15.04 7.97 1.53
CA TYR A 56 13.99 7.14 2.14
C TYR A 56 13.68 5.86 1.35
N LEU A 57 13.85 5.84 0.02
CA LEU A 57 13.60 4.64 -0.77
C LEU A 57 14.43 3.43 -0.29
N PRO A 58 15.74 3.53 0.01
CA PRO A 58 16.51 2.41 0.53
C PRO A 58 15.99 1.88 1.89
N ARG A 59 15.50 2.77 2.76
CA ARG A 59 14.93 2.43 4.08
C ARG A 59 13.60 1.71 3.93
N LEU A 60 12.76 2.13 2.97
CA LEU A 60 11.50 1.46 2.65
C LEU A 60 11.74 0.07 2.04
N GLN A 61 12.71 -0.04 1.13
CA GLN A 61 13.15 -1.33 0.57
C GLN A 61 13.70 -2.27 1.65
N GLU A 62 14.41 -1.75 2.64
CA GLU A 62 14.88 -2.54 3.77
C GLU A 62 13.73 -3.10 4.59
N ALA A 63 12.69 -2.28 4.84
CA ALA A 63 11.48 -2.77 5.49
C ALA A 63 10.82 -3.89 4.66
N ASP A 64 10.66 -3.72 3.35
CA ASP A 64 10.07 -4.75 2.48
C ASP A 64 10.85 -6.08 2.51
N ARG A 65 12.19 -6.01 2.54
CA ARG A 65 13.04 -7.22 2.64
C ARG A 65 12.75 -8.04 3.90
N LYS A 66 12.30 -7.42 5.01
CA LYS A 66 11.96 -8.15 6.25
C LYS A 66 10.76 -9.07 6.10
N ILE A 67 9.85 -8.75 5.19
CA ILE A 67 8.61 -9.50 4.96
C ILE A 67 8.57 -10.22 3.60
N GLU A 68 9.62 -10.09 2.78
CA GLU A 68 9.64 -10.66 1.43
C GLU A 68 9.39 -12.16 1.42
N LYS A 69 10.04 -12.89 2.34
CA LYS A 69 9.84 -14.33 2.52
C LYS A 69 8.50 -14.68 3.15
N LEU A 70 7.92 -13.75 3.90
CA LEU A 70 6.64 -13.93 4.59
C LEU A 70 5.46 -13.79 3.63
N LEU A 71 5.51 -12.79 2.77
CA LEU A 71 4.48 -12.51 1.78
C LEU A 71 4.73 -13.30 0.49
N THR A 72 4.25 -14.53 0.45
CA THR A 72 4.12 -15.26 -0.81
C THR A 72 3.15 -14.55 -1.76
N THR A 73 3.12 -14.95 -3.02
CA THR A 73 2.14 -14.41 -4.00
C THR A 73 0.69 -14.58 -3.51
N GLN A 74 0.37 -15.72 -2.92
CA GLN A 74 -0.96 -15.98 -2.35
C GLN A 74 -1.26 -15.05 -1.17
N ARG A 75 -0.31 -14.87 -0.25
CA ARG A 75 -0.47 -13.94 0.88
C ARG A 75 -0.59 -12.48 0.43
N ARG A 76 0.11 -12.06 -0.63
CA ARG A 76 -0.09 -10.74 -1.25
C ARG A 76 -1.51 -10.56 -1.80
N GLN A 77 -2.04 -11.56 -2.50
CA GLN A 77 -3.42 -11.52 -2.99
C GLN A 77 -4.42 -11.47 -1.83
N ALA A 78 -4.21 -12.26 -0.78
CA ALA A 78 -5.04 -12.26 0.42
C ALA A 78 -5.00 -10.89 1.12
N TRP A 79 -3.83 -10.27 1.23
CA TRP A 79 -3.71 -8.89 1.71
C TRP A 79 -4.59 -7.96 0.89
N VAL A 80 -4.32 -7.85 -0.43
CA VAL A 80 -5.01 -6.88 -1.29
C VAL A 80 -6.52 -7.06 -1.21
N LYS A 81 -6.99 -8.31 -1.32
CA LYS A 81 -8.41 -8.64 -1.21
C LYS A 81 -8.99 -8.22 0.15
N ALA A 82 -8.34 -8.58 1.26
CA ALA A 82 -8.82 -8.24 2.60
C ALA A 82 -8.85 -6.72 2.85
N ARG A 83 -7.85 -5.99 2.33
CA ARG A 83 -7.82 -4.54 2.36
C ARG A 83 -9.02 -3.96 1.61
N ASP A 84 -9.23 -4.39 0.36
CA ASP A 84 -10.27 -3.85 -0.49
C ASP A 84 -11.67 -4.16 0.05
N GLU A 85 -11.89 -5.37 0.56
CA GLU A 85 -13.14 -5.76 1.22
C GLU A 85 -13.38 -4.96 2.51
N ALA A 86 -12.36 -4.75 3.33
CA ALA A 86 -12.47 -3.94 4.53
C ALA A 86 -12.83 -2.48 4.20
N LEU A 87 -12.17 -1.89 3.20
CA LEU A 87 -12.46 -0.53 2.73
C LEU A 87 -13.86 -0.41 2.13
N LYS A 88 -14.30 -1.39 1.33
CA LYS A 88 -15.68 -1.46 0.80
C LYS A 88 -16.72 -1.57 1.91
N ALA A 89 -16.37 -2.24 3.01
CA ALA A 89 -17.20 -2.33 4.21
C ALA A 89 -17.13 -1.06 5.10
N GLY A 90 -16.46 0.01 4.67
CA GLY A 90 -16.35 1.27 5.40
C GLY A 90 -15.35 1.25 6.56
N LYS A 91 -14.60 0.17 6.75
CA LYS A 91 -13.59 0.05 7.81
C LYS A 91 -12.45 1.05 7.60
N LYS A 92 -11.87 1.54 8.69
CA LYS A 92 -10.77 2.51 8.64
C LYS A 92 -9.64 2.17 9.60
N GLY A 93 -8.45 2.70 9.31
CA GLY A 93 -7.29 2.63 10.19
C GLY A 93 -7.00 1.22 10.70
N LYS A 94 -7.15 1.01 12.01
CA LYS A 94 -6.87 -0.27 12.68
C LYS A 94 -7.76 -1.41 12.17
N GLU A 95 -9.02 -1.16 11.85
CA GLU A 95 -9.96 -2.22 11.44
C GLU A 95 -9.58 -2.86 10.10
N VAL A 96 -9.04 -2.06 9.18
CA VAL A 96 -8.47 -2.55 7.91
C VAL A 96 -7.23 -3.40 8.20
N ASN A 97 -6.42 -2.99 9.17
CA ASN A 97 -5.20 -3.70 9.53
C ASN A 97 -5.50 -5.06 10.15
N ASP A 98 -6.48 -5.10 11.05
CA ASP A 98 -6.95 -6.33 11.68
C ASP A 98 -7.51 -7.31 10.63
N ALA A 99 -8.27 -6.81 9.64
CA ALA A 99 -8.77 -7.63 8.54
C ALA A 99 -7.65 -8.24 7.68
N ILE A 100 -6.61 -7.46 7.38
CA ILE A 100 -5.43 -7.94 6.65
C ILE A 100 -4.68 -8.99 7.47
N GLU A 101 -4.41 -8.73 8.75
CA GLU A 101 -3.69 -9.68 9.62
C GLU A 101 -4.43 -11.01 9.72
N ALA A 102 -5.76 -10.98 9.89
CA ALA A 102 -6.60 -12.17 9.91
C ALA A 102 -6.55 -12.96 8.58
N ALA A 103 -6.54 -12.26 7.44
CA ALA A 103 -6.50 -12.89 6.13
C ALA A 103 -5.15 -13.55 5.79
N LEU A 104 -4.05 -13.05 6.38
CA LEU A 104 -2.70 -13.55 6.12
C LEU A 104 -2.40 -14.89 6.81
N LYS A 105 -3.21 -15.30 7.80
CA LYS A 105 -3.07 -16.57 8.54
C LYS A 105 -1.62 -16.80 9.01
N LEU A 106 -1.08 -15.77 9.66
CA LEU A 106 0.29 -15.78 10.17
C LEU A 106 0.36 -16.53 11.51
N ASP A 107 1.44 -17.26 11.76
CA ASP A 107 1.76 -17.72 13.12
C ASP A 107 2.25 -16.55 14.00
N ASP A 108 2.49 -16.80 15.30
CA ASP A 108 2.84 -15.71 16.22
C ASP A 108 4.19 -15.06 15.95
N ARG A 109 5.16 -15.82 15.43
CA ARG A 109 6.47 -15.27 15.03
C ARG A 109 6.32 -14.43 13.77
N GLU A 110 5.56 -14.93 12.80
CA GLU A 110 5.24 -14.24 11.55
C GLU A 110 4.45 -12.95 11.82
N LYS A 111 3.48 -12.97 12.74
CA LYS A 111 2.74 -11.77 13.19
C LYS A 111 3.67 -10.73 13.78
N ALA A 112 4.65 -11.12 14.60
CA ALA A 112 5.61 -10.18 15.17
C ALA A 112 6.44 -9.49 14.09
N ILE A 113 6.96 -10.24 13.12
CA ILE A 113 7.69 -9.69 11.95
C ILE A 113 6.79 -8.75 11.14
N PHE A 114 5.54 -9.17 10.91
CA PHE A 114 4.57 -8.37 10.16
C PHE A 114 4.23 -7.05 10.87
N ARG A 115 4.02 -7.08 12.19
CA ARG A 115 3.76 -5.89 13.00
C ARG A 115 4.95 -4.94 13.04
N ASP A 116 6.17 -5.48 13.18
CA ASP A 116 7.42 -4.69 13.10
C ASP A 116 7.52 -3.97 11.75
N TYR A 117 7.33 -4.70 10.65
CA TYR A 117 7.28 -4.12 9.31
C TYR A 117 6.25 -2.99 9.19
N ARG A 118 5.02 -3.22 9.66
CA ARG A 118 3.96 -2.20 9.61
C ARG A 118 4.32 -0.97 10.44
N GLY A 119 4.95 -1.16 11.60
CA GLY A 119 5.45 -0.08 12.44
C GLY A 119 6.53 0.74 11.73
N MET A 120 7.48 0.08 11.07
CA MET A 120 8.53 0.74 10.30
C MET A 120 7.96 1.55 9.14
N ILE A 121 7.07 0.96 8.34
CA ILE A 121 6.41 1.67 7.23
C ILE A 121 5.59 2.86 7.73
N ALA A 122 4.85 2.70 8.84
CA ALA A 122 4.06 3.79 9.42
C ALA A 122 4.97 4.95 9.88
N ARG A 123 6.08 4.65 10.56
CA ARG A 123 7.06 5.65 11.00
C ARG A 123 7.71 6.36 9.81
N LEU A 124 8.22 5.60 8.84
CA LEU A 124 8.84 6.17 7.64
C LEU A 124 7.86 7.06 6.87
N ARG A 125 6.60 6.64 6.73
CA ARG A 125 5.56 7.45 6.09
C ARG A 125 5.31 8.76 6.84
N ALA A 126 5.27 8.73 8.17
CA ALA A 126 5.10 9.93 8.99
C ALA A 126 6.27 10.90 8.78
N GLU A 127 7.51 10.42 8.87
CA GLU A 127 8.72 11.21 8.63
C GLU A 127 8.75 11.81 7.20
N ILE A 128 8.42 11.01 6.18
CA ILE A 128 8.33 11.47 4.79
C ILE A 128 7.26 12.56 4.66
N THR A 129 6.10 12.37 5.28
CA THR A 129 4.99 13.35 5.23
C THR A 129 5.42 14.67 5.86
N GLU A 130 6.01 14.63 7.06
CA GLU A 130 6.53 15.82 7.73
C GLU A 130 7.55 16.55 6.85
N LYS A 131 8.55 15.84 6.32
CA LYS A 131 9.58 16.42 5.45
C LYS A 131 9.01 17.00 4.17
N LYS A 132 8.05 16.32 3.52
CA LYS A 132 7.36 16.85 2.33
C LYS A 132 6.63 18.14 2.64
N LEU A 133 5.89 18.20 3.75
CA LEU A 133 5.15 19.40 4.14
C LEU A 133 6.09 20.56 4.46
N ALA A 134 7.27 20.29 5.03
CA ALA A 134 8.29 21.30 5.27
C ALA A 134 8.89 21.89 3.98
N LEU A 135 8.82 21.17 2.85
CA LEU A 135 9.25 21.71 1.54
C LEU A 135 8.26 22.74 0.98
N LEU A 136 7.00 22.70 1.41
CA LEU A 136 5.93 23.52 0.83
C LEU A 136 5.86 24.90 1.48
N THR A 137 5.52 25.89 0.68
CA THR A 137 5.13 27.21 1.19
C THR A 137 3.76 27.14 1.85
N GLU A 138 3.45 28.12 2.70
CA GLU A 138 2.11 28.24 3.31
C GLU A 138 0.99 28.34 2.26
N ALA A 139 1.27 28.98 1.11
CA ALA A 139 0.31 29.03 0.00
C ALA A 139 0.06 27.65 -0.61
N GLN A 140 1.10 26.86 -0.84
CA GLN A 140 0.98 25.49 -1.39
C GLN A 140 0.30 24.54 -0.39
N LYS A 141 0.56 24.69 0.91
CA LYS A 141 -0.09 23.88 1.96
C LYS A 141 -1.62 24.07 1.97
N LYS A 142 -2.12 25.27 1.63
CA LYS A 142 -3.56 25.53 1.53
C LYS A 142 -4.25 24.76 0.39
N SER A 143 -3.49 24.26 -0.59
CA SER A 143 -3.99 23.43 -1.69
C SER A 143 -4.05 21.94 -1.35
N LEU A 144 -3.67 21.54 -0.14
CA LEU A 144 -3.77 20.16 0.32
C LEU A 144 -5.24 19.81 0.64
N PRO A 145 -5.69 18.58 0.36
CA PRO A 145 -7.01 18.12 0.74
C PRO A 145 -7.16 18.15 2.28
N LYS A 146 -8.35 18.55 2.74
CA LYS A 146 -8.73 18.58 4.17
C LYS A 146 -9.15 17.21 4.67
#